data_AF-A0A1V6RVH7-F1
#
_entry.id   AF-A0A1V6RVH7-F1
#
_cell.length_a   1.000
_cell.length_b   1.000
_cell.length_c   1.000
_cell.angle_alpha   90.00
_cell.angle_beta   90.00
_cell.angle_gamma   90.00
#
_symmetry.space_group_name_H-M   'P 1'
#
loop_
_entity.id
_entity.type
_entity.pdbx_description
1 polymer ?
#
loop_
_entity_poly.entity_id
_entity_poly.type
_entity_poly.pdbx_seq_one_letter_code
_entity_poly.pdbx_strand_id
1 'polypeptide(L)'
;MATILQRLHFHTQILGRTRPTRLLGRAITTHLPFSSSSCHLEQIKMDIPSIELDNSGTGPLRVPGFNGVPLWYEQPKDNRFAHGIADWRQIPQLFLRELSMLQLISYVTEQPGWENKCEDPQTLQEWHQYANSVFEFDEPLWQWCVKELRDKASDFKRTGYIAVLDAGSRVIKSQVPDDLLNELRESMSPLFSDSRSLLSSTSGETPGSGSESHVRHVVDSFLYPLIYGRTRVLTDGGKVDMERPGSWGPSQSQISVIPEKPSSTHRERYRDERARVDRRDTRYFDKYRYWSNAFQCLPSEVTLNKEEGAKITSYINGVHPKEMSIYKALEGFISAAMQPWNEMLILGDQGRTPIRIRTYNFEVEGSDWPPDFYYRLQGASGGWRPPITDEEWSDLRSQIQEYLSLPEPEKRYRIQPDSGYHDLLASAQPWQWNSPNSSEELEELILAKQNRMFAVRGVDPGISFTYDEWKTGENTGRAIMPKFSEPDQTPPPPDPDHQYYSISLQDQFESL
;
A
#
# COMPACT_ATOMS: atom_id res chain seq x y z
N MET A 1 -1.52 -8.61 11.07
CA MET A 1 -0.47 -7.86 10.34
C MET A 1 0.91 -8.52 10.36
N ALA A 2 1.28 -9.26 11.41
CA ALA A 2 2.54 -10.03 11.46
C ALA A 2 2.79 -10.93 10.22
N THR A 3 1.73 -11.52 9.64
CA THR A 3 1.81 -12.42 8.48
C THR A 3 2.02 -11.71 7.13
N ILE A 4 1.64 -10.43 7.01
CA ILE A 4 1.86 -9.63 5.78
C ILE A 4 3.30 -9.08 5.77
N LEU A 5 3.82 -8.71 6.95
CA LEU A 5 5.20 -8.23 7.12
C LEU A 5 6.23 -9.37 7.07
N GLN A 6 5.91 -10.57 7.60
CA GLN A 6 6.76 -11.75 7.41
C GLN A 6 6.86 -12.19 5.94
N ARG A 7 5.81 -12.00 5.13
CA ARG A 7 5.86 -12.33 3.70
C ARG A 7 6.84 -11.47 2.92
N LEU A 8 7.07 -10.21 3.32
CA LEU A 8 8.11 -9.35 2.72
C LEU A 8 9.52 -9.84 3.06
N HIS A 9 9.73 -10.42 4.25
CA HIS A 9 11.03 -10.96 4.66
C HIS A 9 11.35 -12.32 3.99
N PHE A 10 10.34 -13.16 3.75
CA PHE A 10 10.50 -14.45 3.08
C PHE A 10 10.62 -14.35 1.55
N HIS A 11 10.01 -13.35 0.89
CA HIS A 11 10.08 -13.24 -0.56
C HIS A 11 11.48 -12.89 -1.09
N THR A 12 12.30 -12.20 -0.29
CA THR A 12 13.70 -11.91 -0.57
C THR A 12 14.62 -13.13 -0.49
N GLN A 13 14.23 -14.20 0.23
CA GLN A 13 15.06 -15.41 0.34
C GLN A 13 14.74 -16.50 -0.70
N ILE A 14 13.57 -16.46 -1.35
CA ILE A 14 13.12 -17.55 -2.24
C ILE A 14 13.43 -17.28 -3.74
N LEU A 15 13.77 -16.05 -4.13
CA LEU A 15 14.13 -15.74 -5.52
C LEU A 15 15.56 -16.16 -5.92
N GLY A 16 16.37 -16.65 -4.98
CA GLY A 16 17.67 -17.24 -5.26
C GLY A 16 17.58 -18.73 -5.60
N ARG A 17 17.02 -19.09 -6.77
CA ARG A 17 17.29 -20.33 -7.56
C ARG A 17 16.17 -20.60 -8.58
N THR A 18 16.24 -19.97 -9.74
CA THR A 18 15.68 -20.54 -10.98
C THR A 18 16.63 -20.26 -12.13
N ARG A 19 17.15 -21.33 -12.74
CA ARG A 19 18.01 -21.30 -13.93
C ARG A 19 17.26 -20.66 -15.13
N PRO A 20 17.94 -19.92 -16.02
CA PRO A 20 17.30 -19.37 -17.20
C PRO A 20 17.15 -20.44 -18.29
N THR A 21 15.90 -20.75 -18.65
CA THR A 21 15.58 -21.57 -19.82
C THR A 21 15.66 -20.69 -21.07
N ARG A 22 16.60 -21.01 -21.98
CA ARG A 22 16.70 -20.40 -23.32
C ARG A 22 15.39 -20.60 -24.10
N LEU A 23 14.75 -19.52 -24.53
CA LEU A 23 13.77 -19.53 -25.62
C LEU A 23 14.17 -18.47 -26.66
N LEU A 24 14.71 -18.97 -27.76
CA LEU A 24 14.99 -18.24 -29.00
C LEU A 24 13.68 -17.74 -29.62
N GLY A 25 13.44 -16.43 -29.55
CA GLY A 25 12.41 -15.75 -30.33
C GLY A 25 13.05 -14.86 -31.39
N ARG A 26 12.97 -15.28 -32.66
CA ARG A 26 13.44 -14.52 -33.83
C ARG A 26 12.81 -13.13 -33.86
N ALA A 27 13.65 -12.10 -33.91
CA ALA A 27 13.25 -10.77 -34.32
C ALA A 27 12.83 -10.79 -35.80
N ILE A 28 11.56 -10.51 -36.07
CA ILE A 28 11.08 -10.13 -37.39
C ILE A 28 10.80 -8.63 -37.30
N THR A 29 11.69 -7.86 -37.91
CA THR A 29 11.51 -6.44 -38.22
C THR A 29 10.43 -6.31 -39.29
N THR A 30 9.23 -5.91 -38.88
CA THR A 30 8.23 -5.36 -39.81
C THR A 30 8.07 -3.88 -39.53
N HIS A 31 8.72 -3.07 -40.37
CA HIS A 31 8.33 -1.68 -40.58
C HIS A 31 6.86 -1.64 -40.98
N LEU A 32 6.00 -1.08 -40.12
CA LEU A 32 4.66 -0.65 -40.50
C LEU A 32 4.57 0.87 -40.34
N PRO A 33 4.00 1.57 -41.33
CA PRO A 33 4.06 3.02 -41.41
C PRO A 33 3.13 3.67 -40.39
N PHE A 34 3.60 4.77 -39.80
CA PHE A 34 2.74 5.75 -39.14
C PHE A 34 1.71 6.26 -40.15
N SER A 35 0.48 5.77 -40.05
CA SER A 35 -0.68 6.45 -40.64
C SER A 35 -1.41 7.17 -39.51
N SER A 36 -1.35 8.50 -39.57
CA SER A 36 -2.21 9.37 -38.78
C SER A 36 -3.65 9.21 -39.27
N SER A 37 -4.44 8.41 -38.55
CA SER A 37 -5.88 8.45 -38.67
C SER A 37 -6.43 9.01 -37.38
N SER A 38 -6.60 10.34 -37.36
CA SER A 38 -7.39 11.07 -36.38
C SER A 38 -8.86 10.66 -36.52
N CYS A 39 -9.22 9.50 -35.99
CA CYS A 39 -10.61 9.20 -35.69
C CYS A 39 -10.93 9.90 -34.36
N HIS A 40 -11.53 11.08 -34.47
CA HIS A 40 -12.29 11.70 -33.40
C HIS A 40 -13.40 10.74 -32.97
N LEU A 41 -13.09 9.84 -32.02
CA LEU A 41 -14.09 9.29 -31.13
C LEU A 41 -14.62 10.47 -30.32
N GLU A 42 -15.83 10.91 -30.66
CA GLU A 42 -16.61 11.85 -29.88
C GLU A 42 -16.58 11.38 -28.42
N GLN A 43 -15.74 12.04 -27.62
CA GLN A 43 -15.71 11.87 -26.18
C GLN A 43 -17.03 12.43 -25.68
N ILE A 44 -18.00 11.55 -25.44
CA ILE A 44 -19.24 11.89 -24.78
C ILE A 44 -18.88 12.52 -23.42
N LYS A 45 -19.02 13.85 -23.38
CA LYS A 45 -18.83 14.72 -22.24
C LYS A 45 -20.01 14.51 -21.28
N MET A 46 -19.97 13.46 -20.48
CA MET A 46 -20.87 13.36 -19.35
C MET A 46 -20.12 13.79 -18.09
N ASP A 47 -20.57 14.91 -17.52
CA ASP A 47 -20.44 15.17 -16.09
C ASP A 47 -21.55 14.32 -15.46
N ILE A 48 -21.17 13.30 -14.69
CA ILE A 48 -22.15 12.51 -13.93
C ILE A 48 -22.81 13.52 -12.95
N PRO A 49 -24.13 13.76 -13.01
CA PRO A 49 -24.77 14.63 -12.03
C PRO A 49 -24.56 14.05 -10.64
N SER A 50 -24.34 14.91 -9.64
CA SER A 50 -24.34 14.45 -8.25
C SER A 50 -25.70 13.82 -7.94
N ILE A 51 -25.70 12.52 -7.70
CA ILE A 51 -26.86 11.75 -7.25
C ILE A 51 -26.83 11.76 -5.72
N GLU A 52 -27.84 12.36 -5.12
CA GLU A 52 -28.08 12.23 -3.68
C GLU A 52 -28.37 10.76 -3.35
N LEU A 53 -27.75 10.21 -2.33
CA LEU A 53 -27.95 8.81 -1.93
C LEU A 53 -28.88 8.80 -0.73
N ASP A 54 -29.77 7.82 -0.67
CA ASP A 54 -30.73 7.67 0.43
C ASP A 54 -31.04 6.19 0.68
N ASN A 55 -30.67 5.73 1.86
CA ASN A 55 -30.99 4.41 2.42
C ASN A 55 -31.78 4.53 3.75
N SER A 56 -32.36 5.70 4.02
CA SER A 56 -33.12 5.99 5.25
C SER A 56 -34.45 5.26 5.31
N GLY A 57 -34.89 4.58 4.24
CA GLY A 57 -36.19 3.90 4.18
C GLY A 57 -37.41 4.82 4.23
N THR A 58 -37.24 6.14 4.23
CA THR A 58 -38.35 7.11 4.22
C THR A 58 -38.92 7.34 2.82
N GLY A 59 -38.14 7.00 1.78
CA GLY A 59 -38.55 6.99 0.38
C GLY A 59 -37.89 5.85 -0.40
N PRO A 60 -37.95 5.89 -1.73
CA PRO A 60 -37.34 4.87 -2.59
C PRO A 60 -35.84 4.71 -2.31
N LEU A 61 -35.37 3.46 -2.25
CA LEU A 61 -33.97 3.13 -2.00
C LEU A 61 -33.06 3.70 -3.09
N ARG A 62 -32.20 4.66 -2.75
CA ARG A 62 -31.26 5.31 -3.68
C ARG A 62 -29.82 5.01 -3.28
N VAL A 63 -29.36 3.82 -3.65
CA VAL A 63 -27.96 3.38 -3.50
C VAL A 63 -27.49 2.73 -4.81
N PRO A 64 -26.17 2.63 -5.07
CA PRO A 64 -25.65 2.04 -6.31
C PRO A 64 -26.30 0.69 -6.65
N GLY A 65 -26.86 0.60 -7.87
CA GLY A 65 -27.57 -0.58 -8.36
C GLY A 65 -29.10 -0.54 -8.21
N PHE A 66 -29.68 0.49 -7.57
CA PHE A 66 -31.12 0.62 -7.35
C PHE A 66 -31.68 1.98 -7.80
N ASN A 67 -32.96 2.00 -8.19
CA ASN A 67 -33.75 3.21 -8.51
C ASN A 67 -33.01 4.27 -9.34
N GLY A 68 -32.32 3.84 -10.41
CA GLY A 68 -31.65 4.73 -11.35
C GLY A 68 -30.24 5.17 -10.92
N VAL A 69 -29.73 4.71 -9.77
CA VAL A 69 -28.34 4.94 -9.36
C VAL A 69 -27.45 3.88 -10.03
N PRO A 70 -26.48 4.26 -10.88
CA PRO A 70 -25.58 3.30 -11.50
C PRO A 70 -24.81 2.47 -10.48
N LEU A 71 -24.52 1.20 -10.80
CA LEU A 71 -23.77 0.30 -9.91
C LEU A 71 -22.38 0.85 -9.54
N TRP A 72 -21.75 1.56 -10.47
CA TRP A 72 -20.42 2.16 -10.32
C TRP A 72 -20.45 3.61 -9.83
N TYR A 73 -21.60 4.09 -9.34
CA TYR A 73 -21.72 5.47 -8.86
C TYR A 73 -20.89 5.67 -7.59
N GLU A 74 -20.08 6.73 -7.59
CA GLU A 74 -19.36 7.22 -6.44
C GLU A 74 -19.54 8.73 -6.34
N GLN A 75 -19.48 9.25 -5.11
CA GLN A 75 -19.41 10.69 -4.89
C GLN A 75 -18.11 11.27 -5.49
N PRO A 76 -18.08 12.57 -5.83
CA PRO A 76 -16.83 13.25 -6.18
C PRO A 76 -15.76 13.03 -5.11
N LYS A 77 -14.50 12.88 -5.49
CA LYS A 77 -13.38 12.67 -4.56
C LYS A 77 -13.36 13.65 -3.39
N ASP A 78 -13.65 14.93 -3.63
CA ASP A 78 -13.64 15.97 -2.60
C ASP A 78 -14.74 15.75 -1.53
N ASN A 79 -15.74 14.93 -1.82
CA ASN A 79 -16.88 14.61 -0.96
C ASN A 79 -16.84 13.18 -0.39
N ARG A 80 -15.72 12.45 -0.53
CA ARG A 80 -15.61 11.08 0.01
C ARG A 80 -14.20 10.73 0.45
N PHE A 81 -14.11 9.72 1.32
CA PHE A 81 -12.83 9.15 1.69
C PHE A 81 -12.22 8.34 0.56
N ALA A 82 -10.91 8.46 0.39
CA ALA A 82 -10.15 7.80 -0.66
C ALA A 82 -9.98 6.30 -0.36
N HIS A 83 -10.19 5.46 -1.35
CA HIS A 83 -9.95 4.02 -1.26
C HIS A 83 -8.63 3.60 -1.96
N GLY A 84 -8.06 2.46 -1.56
CA GLY A 84 -6.81 1.93 -2.14
C GLY A 84 -6.92 1.35 -3.56
N ILE A 85 -8.13 1.11 -4.07
CA ILE A 85 -8.34 0.52 -5.40
C ILE A 85 -7.78 1.44 -6.50
N ALA A 86 -8.13 2.72 -6.43
CA ALA A 86 -7.73 3.68 -7.44
C ALA A 86 -7.59 5.12 -6.92
N ASP A 87 -8.19 5.54 -5.80
CA ASP A 87 -8.18 6.96 -5.45
C ASP A 87 -6.86 7.45 -4.92
N TRP A 88 -6.29 6.66 -4.01
CA TRP A 88 -5.07 7.01 -3.30
C TRP A 88 -3.94 6.07 -3.68
N ARG A 89 -2.75 6.65 -3.83
CA ARG A 89 -1.46 5.97 -3.70
C ARG A 89 -0.44 6.99 -3.23
N GLN A 90 0.55 6.52 -2.49
CA GLN A 90 1.67 7.35 -2.08
C GLN A 90 2.52 7.73 -3.30
N ILE A 91 2.60 9.02 -3.61
CA ILE A 91 3.47 9.59 -4.64
C ILE A 91 4.13 10.85 -4.07
N PRO A 92 5.46 11.00 -4.17
CA PRO A 92 6.42 9.99 -4.63
C PRO A 92 6.43 8.75 -3.72
N GLN A 93 6.98 7.64 -4.21
CA GLN A 93 7.20 6.45 -3.39
C GLN A 93 8.19 6.78 -2.26
N LEU A 94 8.02 6.13 -1.10
CA LEU A 94 8.94 6.32 0.02
C LEU A 94 10.27 5.64 -0.28
N PHE A 95 11.37 6.28 0.12
CA PHE A 95 12.69 5.65 0.08
C PHE A 95 12.75 4.48 1.04
N LEU A 96 13.58 3.48 0.73
CA LEU A 96 13.83 2.34 1.64
C LEU A 96 14.23 2.83 3.04
N ARG A 97 14.98 3.93 3.11
CA ARG A 97 15.38 4.58 4.37
C ARG A 97 14.20 5.08 5.18
N GLU A 98 13.23 5.74 4.55
CA GLU A 98 12.00 6.17 5.23
C GLU A 98 11.12 4.98 5.63
N LEU A 99 11.08 3.91 4.81
CA LEU A 99 10.41 2.67 5.19
C LEU A 99 11.07 2.03 6.43
N SER A 100 12.40 2.01 6.50
CA SER A 100 13.17 1.54 7.65
C SER A 100 12.86 2.35 8.92
N MET A 101 12.72 3.68 8.80
CA MET A 101 12.26 4.54 9.89
C MET A 101 10.88 4.14 10.39
N LEU A 102 9.90 4.01 9.48
CA LEU A 102 8.54 3.59 9.83
C LEU A 102 8.49 2.18 10.46
N GLN A 103 9.33 1.26 9.99
CA GLN A 103 9.45 -0.08 10.56
C GLN A 103 10.02 -0.06 11.97
N LEU A 104 11.05 0.75 12.23
CA LEU A 104 11.60 0.94 13.57
C LEU A 104 10.56 1.55 14.52
N ILE A 105 9.87 2.62 14.10
CA ILE A 105 8.78 3.23 14.90
C ILE A 105 7.72 2.17 15.22
N SER A 106 7.33 1.34 14.23
CA SER A 106 6.40 0.26 14.47
C SER A 106 6.95 -0.76 15.46
N TYR A 107 8.19 -1.20 15.32
CA TYR A 107 8.82 -2.18 16.21
C TYR A 107 8.86 -1.69 17.67
N VAL A 108 9.30 -0.45 17.88
CA VAL A 108 9.40 0.15 19.22
C VAL A 108 8.02 0.27 19.86
N THR A 109 7.03 0.75 19.11
CA THR A 109 5.68 1.01 19.62
C THR A 109 4.83 -0.25 19.86
N GLU A 110 5.29 -1.44 19.45
CA GLU A 110 4.71 -2.73 19.86
C GLU A 110 5.17 -3.18 21.25
N GLN A 111 6.24 -2.60 21.79
CA GLN A 111 6.79 -3.02 23.08
C GLN A 111 5.96 -2.49 24.25
N PRO A 112 5.68 -3.29 25.29
CA PRO A 112 4.98 -2.81 26.47
C PRO A 112 5.69 -1.64 27.16
N GLY A 113 4.93 -0.58 27.44
CA GLY A 113 5.40 0.61 28.16
C GLY A 113 6.46 1.42 27.41
N TRP A 114 6.55 1.31 26.09
CA TRP A 114 7.53 2.01 25.26
C TRP A 114 7.47 3.53 25.46
N GLU A 115 6.29 4.09 25.72
CA GLU A 115 6.03 5.52 25.89
C GLU A 115 6.71 6.13 27.13
N ASN A 116 7.19 5.28 28.04
CA ASN A 116 7.93 5.70 29.24
C ASN A 116 9.44 5.49 29.10
N LYS A 117 9.90 4.97 27.95
CA LYS A 117 11.30 4.58 27.73
C LYS A 117 12.04 5.44 26.69
N CYS A 118 11.36 6.41 26.05
CA CYS A 118 11.94 7.28 25.01
C CYS A 118 13.00 8.28 25.52
N GLU A 119 13.23 8.34 26.83
CA GLU A 119 14.29 9.14 27.46
C GLU A 119 15.34 8.29 28.19
N ASP A 120 15.10 6.98 28.34
CA ASP A 120 16.01 6.09 29.04
C ASP A 120 17.25 5.79 28.17
N PRO A 121 18.47 6.18 28.59
CA PRO A 121 19.66 6.02 27.77
C PRO A 121 19.97 4.56 27.42
N GLN A 122 19.70 3.63 28.34
CA GLN A 122 19.95 2.21 28.10
C GLN A 122 19.00 1.66 27.03
N THR A 123 17.71 1.90 27.18
CA THR A 123 16.71 1.46 26.20
C THR A 123 16.97 2.08 24.81
N LEU A 124 17.32 3.36 24.76
CA LEU A 124 17.67 4.03 23.51
C LEU A 124 18.90 3.38 22.86
N GLN A 125 19.91 2.99 23.65
CA GLN A 125 21.09 2.28 23.12
C GLN A 125 20.71 0.91 22.56
N GLU A 126 19.85 0.14 23.25
CA GLU A 126 19.37 -1.16 22.80
C GLU A 126 18.57 -1.04 21.48
N TRP A 127 17.66 -0.07 21.39
CA TRP A 127 16.91 0.20 20.16
C TRP A 127 17.81 0.68 19.02
N HIS A 128 18.84 1.48 19.30
CA HIS A 128 19.81 1.91 18.29
C HIS A 128 20.62 0.72 17.74
N GLN A 129 21.09 -0.17 18.61
CA GLN A 129 21.80 -1.39 18.18
C GLN A 129 20.91 -2.28 17.32
N TYR A 130 19.64 -2.44 17.69
CA TYR A 130 18.66 -3.15 16.89
C TYR A 130 18.47 -2.47 15.52
N ALA A 131 18.28 -1.15 15.50
CA ALA A 131 18.10 -0.39 14.26
C ALA A 131 19.29 -0.54 13.31
N ASN A 132 20.52 -0.48 13.83
CA ASN A 132 21.73 -0.66 13.04
C ASN A 132 21.86 -2.09 12.50
N SER A 133 21.55 -3.11 13.32
CA SER A 133 21.69 -4.51 12.91
C SER A 133 20.65 -4.97 11.89
N VAL A 134 19.42 -4.47 11.97
CA VAL A 134 18.30 -4.93 11.13
C VAL A 134 18.05 -4.02 9.94
N PHE A 135 18.22 -2.71 10.11
CA PHE A 135 17.82 -1.71 9.13
C PHE A 135 18.99 -0.87 8.61
N GLU A 136 20.23 -1.15 9.04
CA GLU A 136 21.45 -0.46 8.64
C GLU A 136 21.37 1.08 8.85
N PHE A 137 20.79 1.50 9.98
CA PHE A 137 20.67 2.91 10.34
C PHE A 137 22.04 3.60 10.45
N ASP A 138 22.03 4.88 10.12
CA ASP A 138 23.08 5.82 10.50
C ASP A 138 22.51 6.86 11.46
N GLU A 139 23.41 7.72 11.96
CA GLU A 139 23.09 8.68 13.02
C GLU A 139 21.95 9.64 12.65
N PRO A 140 21.86 10.20 11.43
CA PRO A 140 20.74 11.08 11.05
C PRO A 140 19.36 10.40 11.13
N LEU A 141 19.23 9.16 10.63
CA LEU A 141 17.98 8.40 10.71
C LEU A 141 17.60 8.13 12.17
N TRP A 142 18.59 7.70 12.95
CA TRP A 142 18.39 7.39 14.35
C TRP A 142 17.90 8.62 15.14
N GLN A 143 18.60 9.75 15.02
CA GLN A 143 18.23 10.98 15.72
C GLN A 143 16.84 11.49 15.32
N TRP A 144 16.45 11.34 14.05
CA TRP A 144 15.09 11.65 13.62
C TRP A 144 14.06 10.74 14.31
N CYS A 145 14.28 9.43 14.28
CA CYS A 145 13.38 8.48 14.95
C CYS A 145 13.27 8.73 16.46
N VAL A 146 14.35 9.13 17.13
CA VAL A 146 14.32 9.48 18.56
C VAL A 146 13.41 10.69 18.81
N LYS A 147 13.51 11.75 18.01
CA LYS A 147 12.61 12.91 18.10
C LYS A 147 11.15 12.50 17.88
N GLU A 148 10.92 11.71 16.83
CA GLU A 148 9.59 11.20 16.48
C GLU A 148 8.99 10.32 17.59
N LEU A 149 9.77 9.44 18.20
CA LEU A 149 9.34 8.59 19.31
C LEU A 149 8.95 9.40 20.56
N ARG A 150 9.69 10.46 20.89
CA ARG A 150 9.38 11.33 22.04
C ARG A 150 8.08 12.09 21.87
N ASP A 151 7.85 12.63 20.67
CA ASP A 151 6.57 13.27 20.34
C ASP A 151 5.42 12.25 20.39
N LYS A 152 5.60 11.09 19.77
CA LYS A 152 4.60 10.01 19.78
C LYS A 152 4.30 9.52 21.19
N ALA A 153 5.30 9.41 22.07
CA ALA A 153 5.09 9.02 23.46
C ALA A 153 4.21 10.04 24.21
N SER A 154 4.43 11.33 23.94
CA SER A 154 3.62 12.42 24.51
C SER A 154 2.19 12.38 23.97
N ASP A 155 2.01 12.17 22.66
CA ASP A 155 0.69 12.05 22.03
C ASP A 155 -0.07 10.81 22.50
N PHE A 156 0.62 9.68 22.66
CA PHE A 156 0.03 8.44 23.16
C PHE A 156 -0.52 8.64 24.58
N LYS A 157 0.25 9.26 25.47
CA LYS A 157 -0.19 9.55 26.84
C LYS A 157 -1.41 10.49 26.87
N ARG A 158 -1.50 11.41 25.92
CA ARG A 158 -2.60 12.37 25.81
C ARG A 158 -3.87 11.76 25.20
N THR A 159 -3.74 10.85 24.24
CA THR A 159 -4.85 10.43 23.37
C THR A 159 -5.21 8.95 23.45
N GLY A 160 -4.31 8.09 23.93
CA GLY A 160 -4.50 6.62 23.94
C GLY A 160 -4.25 5.95 22.58
N TYR A 161 -3.84 6.70 21.56
CA TYR A 161 -3.51 6.18 20.24
C TYR A 161 -2.30 6.89 19.61
N ILE A 162 -1.72 6.28 18.59
CA ILE A 162 -0.62 6.85 17.79
C ILE A 162 -0.74 6.45 16.33
N ALA A 163 -0.28 7.32 15.44
CA ALA A 163 0.08 6.92 14.09
C ALA A 163 1.43 6.19 14.11
N VAL A 164 1.56 5.12 13.31
CA VAL A 164 2.79 4.33 13.20
C VAL A 164 3.31 4.23 11.78
N LEU A 165 2.43 4.25 10.78
CA LEU A 165 2.82 4.41 9.38
C LEU A 165 2.56 5.84 8.94
N ASP A 166 3.26 6.78 9.55
CA ASP A 166 3.16 8.22 9.29
C ASP A 166 3.70 8.57 7.91
N ALA A 167 2.90 8.27 6.90
CA ALA A 167 3.05 8.66 5.50
C ALA A 167 1.73 9.29 5.03
N GLY A 168 1.56 9.47 3.72
CA GLY A 168 0.31 10.01 3.19
C GLY A 168 -0.91 9.15 3.55
N SER A 169 -0.73 7.83 3.69
CA SER A 169 -1.72 6.94 4.33
C SER A 169 -1.21 6.46 5.68
N ARG A 170 -1.97 6.75 6.75
CA ARG A 170 -1.62 6.39 8.12
C ARG A 170 -2.16 5.03 8.53
N VAL A 171 -1.49 4.41 9.48
CA VAL A 171 -2.04 3.33 10.32
C VAL A 171 -2.01 3.81 11.77
N ILE A 172 -3.16 3.74 12.43
CA ILE A 172 -3.31 4.14 13.83
C ILE A 172 -3.34 2.89 14.70
N LYS A 173 -2.49 2.86 15.73
CA LYS A 173 -2.58 1.89 16.83
C LYS A 173 -3.28 2.58 17.99
N SER A 174 -4.34 1.97 18.50
CA SER A 174 -5.10 2.47 19.64
C SER A 174 -5.29 1.35 20.64
N GLN A 175 -5.30 1.70 21.92
CA GLN A 175 -5.80 0.80 22.94
C GLN A 175 -7.33 0.88 23.00
N VAL A 176 -7.97 -0.27 23.18
CA VAL A 176 -9.40 -0.35 23.47
C VAL A 176 -9.53 -0.58 24.97
N PRO A 177 -10.45 0.11 25.68
CA PRO A 177 -10.66 -0.10 27.11
C PRO A 177 -10.90 -1.58 27.44
N ASP A 178 -10.28 -2.08 28.53
CA ASP A 178 -10.37 -3.49 28.92
C ASP A 178 -11.82 -3.96 29.14
N ASP A 179 -12.67 -3.10 29.70
CA ASP A 179 -14.09 -3.39 29.91
C ASP A 179 -14.82 -3.65 28.58
N LEU A 180 -14.58 -2.81 27.57
CA LEU A 180 -15.16 -2.98 26.24
C LEU A 180 -14.61 -4.23 25.54
N LEU A 181 -13.32 -4.53 25.72
CA LEU A 181 -12.71 -5.75 25.19
C LEU A 181 -13.31 -7.01 25.81
N ASN A 182 -13.59 -6.99 27.12
CA ASN A 182 -14.25 -8.08 27.82
C ASN A 182 -15.71 -8.21 27.37
N GLU A 183 -16.45 -7.10 27.26
CA GLU A 183 -17.81 -7.09 26.74
C GLU A 183 -17.90 -7.67 25.32
N LEU A 184 -16.96 -7.30 24.44
CA LEU A 184 -16.85 -7.86 23.09
C LEU A 184 -16.62 -9.38 23.13
N ARG A 185 -15.70 -9.85 23.97
CA ARG A 185 -15.40 -11.29 24.11
C ARG A 185 -16.60 -12.08 24.60
N GLU A 186 -17.28 -11.59 25.63
CA GLU A 186 -18.44 -12.24 26.22
C GLU A 186 -19.62 -12.25 25.25
N SER A 187 -19.94 -11.09 24.67
CA SER A 187 -21.09 -10.93 23.78
C SER A 187 -20.92 -11.72 22.48
N MET A 188 -19.72 -11.76 21.90
CA MET A 188 -19.48 -12.49 20.65
C MET A 188 -19.23 -13.98 20.82
N SER A 189 -19.03 -14.47 22.05
CA SER A 189 -18.74 -15.89 22.35
C SER A 189 -19.70 -16.89 21.67
N PRO A 190 -21.02 -16.64 21.58
CA PRO A 190 -21.95 -17.54 20.88
C PRO A 190 -21.62 -17.71 19.39
N LEU A 191 -21.23 -16.63 18.69
CA LEU A 191 -20.90 -16.66 17.26
C LEU A 191 -19.67 -17.52 16.95
N PHE A 192 -18.72 -17.60 17.89
CA PHE A 192 -17.55 -18.49 17.76
C PHE A 192 -17.89 -19.96 17.94
N SER A 193 -18.98 -20.28 18.64
CA SER A 193 -19.40 -21.66 18.90
C SER A 193 -20.18 -22.24 17.72
N ASP A 194 -21.02 -21.42 17.08
CA ASP A 194 -21.92 -21.81 15.98
C ASP A 194 -21.27 -21.81 14.58
N SER A 195 -20.23 -21.00 14.36
CA SER A 195 -19.52 -20.90 13.07
C SER A 195 -18.83 -22.20 12.63
N ARG A 196 -18.60 -23.15 13.55
CA ARG A 196 -18.14 -24.51 13.21
C ARG A 196 -19.15 -25.31 12.37
N SER A 197 -20.44 -24.97 12.43
CA SER A 197 -21.51 -25.76 11.80
C SER A 197 -21.89 -25.29 10.38
N LEU A 198 -21.60 -24.04 10.00
CA LEU A 198 -22.01 -23.46 8.70
C LEU A 198 -20.92 -23.58 7.62
N LEU A 199 -19.64 -23.53 8.00
CA LEU A 199 -18.52 -23.66 7.06
C LEU A 199 -18.18 -25.12 6.72
N SER A 200 -18.65 -26.09 7.51
CA SER A 200 -18.44 -27.52 7.24
C SER A 200 -19.33 -28.07 6.12
N SER A 201 -20.37 -27.35 5.72
CA SER A 201 -21.33 -27.80 4.69
C SER A 201 -21.15 -27.14 3.32
N THR A 202 -20.25 -26.17 3.18
CA THR A 202 -20.05 -25.39 1.94
C THR A 202 -18.63 -25.38 1.40
N SER A 203 -17.73 -26.24 1.90
CA SER A 203 -16.46 -26.50 1.23
C SER A 203 -16.69 -27.34 -0.03
N GLY A 204 -17.26 -26.70 -1.07
CA GLY A 204 -17.10 -27.12 -2.44
C GLY A 204 -15.61 -27.07 -2.75
N GLU A 205 -15.06 -28.26 -2.98
CA GLU A 205 -13.66 -28.52 -3.26
C GLU A 205 -13.12 -27.55 -4.32
N THR A 206 -12.29 -26.60 -3.88
CA THR A 206 -11.28 -26.01 -4.76
C THR A 206 -10.02 -26.84 -4.56
N PRO A 207 -9.61 -27.68 -5.53
CA PRO A 207 -8.44 -28.52 -5.36
C PRO A 207 -7.19 -27.62 -5.45
N GLY A 208 -6.53 -27.38 -4.30
CA GLY A 208 -5.21 -26.72 -4.33
C GLY A 208 -4.74 -25.94 -3.10
N SER A 209 -5.47 -25.87 -1.98
CA SER A 209 -4.92 -25.26 -0.77
C SER A 209 -5.43 -25.93 0.51
N GLY A 210 -4.69 -26.91 0.99
CA GLY A 210 -4.94 -27.61 2.26
C GLY A 210 -4.47 -26.83 3.48
N SER A 211 -4.67 -25.50 3.52
CA SER A 211 -4.51 -24.73 4.76
C SER A 211 -5.87 -24.25 5.22
N GLU A 212 -6.31 -24.70 6.40
CA GLU A 212 -7.41 -24.07 7.12
C GLU A 212 -7.16 -22.54 7.15
N SER A 213 -8.12 -21.74 6.70
CA SER A 213 -8.01 -20.30 6.81
C SER A 213 -7.86 -19.93 8.29
N HIS A 214 -6.71 -19.37 8.67
CA HIS A 214 -6.46 -18.88 10.04
C HIS A 214 -7.32 -17.65 10.41
N VAL A 215 -8.07 -17.10 9.45
CA VAL A 215 -8.97 -15.96 9.66
C VAL A 215 -10.40 -16.49 9.79
N ARG A 216 -10.96 -16.41 11.01
CA ARG A 216 -12.36 -16.70 11.28
C ARG A 216 -13.17 -15.40 11.18
N HIS A 217 -14.14 -15.37 10.27
CA HIS A 217 -15.10 -14.28 10.19
C HIS A 217 -16.19 -14.51 11.23
N VAL A 218 -16.16 -13.75 12.33
CA VAL A 218 -17.18 -13.81 13.39
C VAL A 218 -18.49 -13.20 12.91
N VAL A 219 -18.36 -12.10 12.16
CA VAL A 219 -19.39 -11.48 11.35
C VAL A 219 -18.87 -11.51 9.92
N ASP A 220 -19.60 -12.15 9.01
CA ASP A 220 -19.24 -12.28 7.61
C ASP A 220 -20.21 -11.48 6.74
N SER A 221 -19.73 -10.38 6.15
CA SER A 221 -20.51 -9.52 5.26
C SER A 221 -21.01 -10.25 3.99
N PHE A 222 -20.45 -11.42 3.66
CA PHE A 222 -20.86 -12.25 2.53
C PHE A 222 -21.77 -13.43 2.91
N LEU A 223 -22.12 -13.63 4.18
CA LEU A 223 -22.88 -14.82 4.61
C LEU A 223 -24.24 -14.93 3.90
N TYR A 224 -24.99 -13.83 3.87
CA TYR A 224 -26.23 -13.70 3.12
C TYR A 224 -26.10 -12.51 2.16
N PRO A 225 -25.46 -12.68 1.00
CA PRO A 225 -25.24 -11.57 0.08
C PRO A 225 -26.56 -11.26 -0.65
N LEU A 226 -26.67 -10.03 -1.13
CA LEU A 226 -27.69 -9.71 -2.11
C LEU A 226 -27.28 -10.35 -3.43
N ILE A 227 -28.12 -11.22 -3.99
CA ILE A 227 -27.96 -11.79 -5.32
C ILE A 227 -28.96 -11.11 -6.24
N TYR A 228 -28.45 -10.34 -7.20
CA TYR A 228 -29.30 -9.60 -8.11
C TYR A 228 -30.15 -10.56 -8.97
N GLY A 229 -31.39 -10.19 -9.22
CA GLY A 229 -32.37 -11.05 -9.91
C GLY A 229 -32.95 -12.16 -9.04
N ARG A 230 -32.57 -12.26 -7.75
CA ARG A 230 -33.08 -13.28 -6.83
C ARG A 230 -33.53 -12.71 -5.49
N THR A 231 -32.67 -11.92 -4.84
CA THR A 231 -32.93 -11.38 -3.50
C THR A 231 -34.03 -10.33 -3.57
N ARG A 232 -34.98 -10.39 -2.61
CA ARG A 232 -36.05 -9.40 -2.44
C ARG A 232 -35.55 -8.19 -1.65
N VAL A 233 -35.96 -6.99 -2.08
CA VAL A 233 -35.52 -5.71 -1.52
C VAL A 233 -36.72 -4.77 -1.37
N LEU A 234 -36.69 -3.93 -0.35
CA LEU A 234 -37.66 -2.85 -0.12
C LEU A 234 -37.30 -1.64 -1.01
N THR A 235 -37.47 -1.77 -2.33
CA THR A 235 -37.02 -0.77 -3.31
C THR A 235 -37.79 0.55 -3.23
N ASP A 236 -39.07 0.50 -2.86
CA ASP A 236 -39.94 1.68 -2.84
C ASP A 236 -39.93 2.40 -1.46
N GLY A 237 -39.08 1.93 -0.54
CA GLY A 237 -38.93 2.45 0.82
C GLY A 237 -39.33 1.45 1.90
N GLY A 238 -39.06 1.83 3.15
CA GLY A 238 -39.20 1.01 4.35
C GLY A 238 -37.87 0.50 4.90
N LYS A 239 -37.94 -0.08 6.10
CA LYS A 239 -36.82 -0.75 6.78
C LYS A 239 -37.28 -2.11 7.31
N VAL A 240 -36.34 -3.01 7.52
CA VAL A 240 -36.60 -4.20 8.33
C VAL A 240 -36.77 -3.75 9.79
N ASP A 241 -37.93 -4.07 10.37
CA ASP A 241 -38.19 -3.84 11.80
C ASP A 241 -37.29 -4.77 12.63
N MET A 242 -36.39 -4.19 13.42
CA MET A 242 -35.45 -4.93 14.25
C MET A 242 -36.13 -5.69 15.41
N GLU A 243 -37.28 -5.20 15.90
CA GLU A 243 -38.07 -5.90 16.93
C GLU A 243 -38.88 -7.03 16.31
N ARG A 244 -39.32 -6.86 15.05
CA ARG A 244 -40.12 -7.85 14.31
C ARG A 244 -39.54 -8.10 12.92
N PRO A 245 -38.37 -8.76 12.80
CA PRO A 245 -37.69 -8.91 11.50
C PRO A 245 -38.47 -9.71 10.46
N GLY A 246 -39.47 -10.49 10.87
CA GLY A 246 -40.37 -11.23 9.96
C GLY A 246 -41.65 -10.50 9.56
N SER A 247 -41.79 -9.22 9.92
CA SER A 247 -43.01 -8.43 9.63
C SER A 247 -43.14 -7.95 8.19
N TRP A 248 -42.05 -7.97 7.41
CA TRP A 248 -42.06 -7.61 6.00
C TRP A 248 -42.51 -8.79 5.12
N GLY A 249 -43.20 -8.49 4.02
CA GLY A 249 -43.78 -9.51 3.14
C GLY A 249 -43.42 -9.37 1.66
N PRO A 250 -43.73 -10.39 0.84
CA PRO A 250 -43.57 -10.33 -0.62
C PRO A 250 -44.34 -9.20 -1.30
N SER A 251 -45.41 -8.68 -0.67
CA SER A 251 -46.21 -7.56 -1.18
C SER A 251 -45.54 -6.19 -0.99
N GLN A 252 -44.58 -6.10 -0.08
CA GLN A 252 -43.84 -4.86 0.26
C GLN A 252 -42.43 -4.86 -0.34
N SER A 253 -42.03 -5.94 -1.01
CA SER A 253 -40.68 -6.13 -1.53
C SER A 253 -40.69 -6.58 -2.98
N GLN A 254 -39.67 -6.19 -3.73
CA GLN A 254 -39.49 -6.55 -5.13
C GLN A 254 -38.21 -7.37 -5.31
N ILE A 255 -38.17 -8.24 -6.32
CA ILE A 255 -36.92 -8.91 -6.68
C ILE A 255 -35.95 -7.84 -7.20
N SER A 256 -34.76 -7.78 -6.62
CA SER A 256 -33.69 -6.87 -7.06
C SER A 256 -33.44 -7.02 -8.56
N VAL A 257 -33.37 -5.90 -9.26
CA VAL A 257 -33.03 -5.87 -10.68
C VAL A 257 -31.55 -6.17 -10.84
N ILE A 258 -31.15 -6.85 -11.93
CA ILE A 258 -29.74 -7.01 -12.30
C ILE A 258 -29.25 -5.68 -12.86
N PRO A 259 -28.35 -4.95 -12.18
CA PRO A 259 -27.87 -3.68 -12.69
C PRO A 259 -26.96 -3.91 -13.90
N GLU A 260 -26.80 -2.85 -14.70
CA GLU A 260 -25.80 -2.85 -15.77
C GLU A 260 -24.40 -3.01 -15.16
N LYS A 261 -23.57 -3.82 -15.83
CA LYS A 261 -22.16 -3.96 -15.44
C LYS A 261 -21.34 -2.92 -16.21
N PRO A 262 -20.47 -2.14 -15.53
CA PRO A 262 -19.63 -1.20 -16.24
C PRO A 262 -18.66 -1.95 -17.16
N SER A 263 -18.50 -1.46 -18.38
CA SER A 263 -17.47 -1.90 -19.32
C SER A 263 -16.26 -0.95 -19.32
N SER A 264 -15.19 -1.31 -20.01
CA SER A 264 -13.96 -0.51 -20.09
C SER A 264 -14.14 0.87 -20.74
N THR A 265 -15.27 1.11 -21.42
CA THR A 265 -15.60 2.40 -22.02
C THR A 265 -16.29 3.36 -21.05
N HIS A 266 -16.77 2.88 -19.89
CA HIS A 266 -17.39 3.74 -18.88
C HIS A 266 -16.32 4.54 -18.17
N ARG A 267 -16.38 5.86 -18.32
CA ARG A 267 -15.58 6.77 -17.51
C ARG A 267 -16.29 6.99 -16.18
N GLU A 268 -15.99 6.15 -15.19
CA GLU A 268 -16.52 6.19 -13.82
C GLU A 268 -16.09 7.44 -13.00
N ARG A 269 -15.74 8.54 -13.67
CA ARG A 269 -15.08 9.71 -13.04
C ARG A 269 -15.67 11.01 -13.49
N TYR A 270 -15.71 11.96 -12.55
CA TYR A 270 -15.96 13.35 -12.81
C TYR A 270 -14.86 13.96 -13.69
N ARG A 271 -15.20 15.03 -14.42
CA ARG A 271 -14.28 15.67 -15.37
C ARG A 271 -12.99 16.15 -14.73
N ASP A 272 -13.09 16.79 -13.58
CA ASP A 272 -11.94 17.37 -12.90
C ASP A 272 -10.99 16.29 -12.38
N GLU A 273 -11.55 15.18 -11.89
CA GLU A 273 -10.76 14.01 -11.53
C GLU A 273 -10.00 13.45 -12.73
N ARG A 274 -10.62 13.39 -13.92
CA ARG A 274 -9.96 12.95 -15.16
C ARG A 274 -8.81 13.87 -15.57
N ALA A 275 -8.95 15.17 -15.35
CA ALA A 275 -7.92 16.16 -15.66
C ALA A 275 -6.70 16.05 -14.72
N ARG A 276 -6.93 15.67 -13.44
CA ARG A 276 -5.89 15.51 -12.42
C ARG A 276 -5.23 14.12 -12.39
N VAL A 277 -5.63 13.19 -13.28
CA VAL A 277 -5.09 11.82 -13.28
C VAL A 277 -3.60 11.81 -13.61
N ASP A 278 -2.80 11.18 -12.74
CA ASP A 278 -1.47 10.72 -13.16
C ASP A 278 -1.65 9.64 -14.23
N ARG A 279 -1.29 9.97 -15.47
CA ARG A 279 -1.42 9.06 -16.63
C ARG A 279 -0.61 7.77 -16.48
N ARG A 280 0.31 7.69 -15.52
CA ARG A 280 1.08 6.49 -15.18
C ARG A 280 0.33 5.57 -14.21
N ASP A 281 -0.76 6.00 -13.60
CA ASP A 281 -1.58 5.16 -12.73
C ASP A 281 -2.51 4.27 -13.55
N THR A 282 -2.09 3.04 -13.79
CA THR A 282 -2.84 2.09 -14.63
C THR A 282 -4.04 1.48 -13.93
N ARG A 283 -4.16 1.58 -12.60
CA ARG A 283 -5.25 1.00 -11.81
C ARG A 283 -6.63 1.48 -12.25
N TYR A 284 -6.68 2.70 -12.80
CA TYR A 284 -7.91 3.28 -13.34
C TYR A 284 -8.52 2.53 -14.51
N PHE A 285 -7.68 1.94 -15.36
CA PHE A 285 -8.17 1.21 -16.53
C PHE A 285 -8.83 -0.11 -16.16
N ASP A 286 -8.52 -0.68 -14.99
CA ASP A 286 -9.07 -1.95 -14.52
C ASP A 286 -10.17 -1.78 -13.48
N LYS A 287 -10.51 -0.55 -13.07
CA LYS A 287 -11.47 -0.29 -11.99
C LYS A 287 -12.84 -0.95 -12.24
N TYR A 288 -13.32 -0.90 -13.50
CA TYR A 288 -14.59 -1.49 -13.91
C TYR A 288 -14.71 -3.00 -13.60
N ARG A 289 -13.58 -3.71 -13.45
CA ARG A 289 -13.54 -5.15 -13.15
C ARG A 289 -13.91 -5.47 -11.70
N TYR A 290 -13.83 -4.50 -10.79
CA TYR A 290 -14.16 -4.70 -9.38
C TYR A 290 -15.66 -4.62 -9.08
N TRP A 291 -16.48 -4.17 -10.04
CA TRP A 291 -17.93 -4.12 -9.89
C TRP A 291 -18.58 -5.45 -10.29
N SER A 292 -19.39 -6.00 -9.39
CA SER A 292 -20.20 -7.20 -9.63
C SER A 292 -21.67 -6.81 -9.79
N ASN A 293 -22.28 -7.20 -10.90
CA ASN A 293 -23.74 -7.16 -11.08
C ASN A 293 -24.40 -8.50 -10.75
N ALA A 294 -23.65 -9.47 -10.22
CA ALA A 294 -24.17 -10.77 -9.79
C ALA A 294 -24.57 -10.74 -8.32
N PHE A 295 -23.76 -10.09 -7.47
CA PHE A 295 -24.00 -10.01 -6.04
C PHE A 295 -23.32 -8.79 -5.40
N GLN A 296 -23.75 -8.42 -4.20
CA GLN A 296 -23.09 -7.44 -3.33
C GLN A 296 -23.20 -7.85 -1.85
N CYS A 297 -22.25 -7.40 -1.03
CA CYS A 297 -22.36 -7.48 0.43
C CYS A 297 -23.53 -6.62 0.91
N LEU A 298 -24.20 -7.06 1.98
CA LEU A 298 -25.21 -6.23 2.64
C LEU A 298 -24.52 -5.35 3.70
N PRO A 299 -24.74 -4.02 3.66
CA PRO A 299 -24.21 -3.12 4.67
C PRO A 299 -25.02 -3.21 5.97
N SER A 300 -24.49 -2.56 7.01
CA SER A 300 -25.23 -2.22 8.22
C SER A 300 -25.21 -0.71 8.40
N GLU A 301 -26.37 -0.14 8.71
CA GLU A 301 -26.55 1.28 8.91
C GLU A 301 -26.14 1.67 10.32
N VAL A 302 -25.32 2.72 10.42
CA VAL A 302 -24.79 3.23 11.69
C VAL A 302 -25.00 4.73 11.72
N THR A 303 -25.70 5.23 12.74
CA THR A 303 -25.78 6.66 13.01
C THR A 303 -24.68 7.05 13.98
N LEU A 304 -24.04 8.18 13.72
CA LEU A 304 -22.92 8.67 14.49
C LEU A 304 -23.34 9.94 15.24
N ASN A 305 -23.52 9.83 16.55
CA ASN A 305 -23.91 10.93 17.41
C ASN A 305 -22.73 11.41 18.26
N LYS A 306 -22.64 12.71 18.53
CA LYS A 306 -21.60 13.29 19.40
C LYS A 306 -21.73 12.83 20.85
N GLU A 307 -22.95 12.80 21.37
CA GLU A 307 -23.22 12.50 22.78
C GLU A 307 -23.37 11.00 23.04
N GLU A 308 -24.05 10.28 22.14
CA GLU A 308 -24.39 8.86 22.33
C GLU A 308 -23.41 7.89 21.65
N GLY A 309 -22.44 8.40 20.87
CA GLY A 309 -21.54 7.57 20.09
C GLY A 309 -22.19 6.96 18.85
N ALA A 310 -21.73 5.77 18.46
CA ALA A 310 -22.26 5.03 17.32
C ALA A 310 -23.48 4.19 17.71
N LYS A 311 -24.50 4.17 16.84
CA LYS A 311 -25.71 3.34 17.01
C LYS A 311 -26.05 2.61 15.74
N ILE A 312 -26.23 1.30 15.82
CA ILE A 312 -26.57 0.44 14.69
C ILE A 312 -28.09 0.47 14.51
N THR A 313 -28.56 0.92 13.36
CA THR A 313 -30.01 1.14 13.10
C THR A 313 -30.63 0.16 12.12
N SER A 314 -29.85 -0.78 11.61
CA SER A 314 -30.30 -1.88 10.75
C SER A 314 -29.78 -3.23 11.23
N TYR A 315 -30.15 -4.29 10.53
CA TYR A 315 -29.58 -5.61 10.76
C TYR A 315 -28.07 -5.63 10.49
N ILE A 316 -27.39 -6.58 11.14
CA ILE A 316 -26.03 -7.00 10.82
C ILE A 316 -26.10 -8.34 10.10
N ASN A 317 -25.41 -8.46 8.96
CA ASN A 317 -25.42 -9.69 8.19
C ASN A 317 -24.94 -10.87 9.05
N GLY A 318 -25.78 -11.89 9.21
CA GLY A 318 -25.47 -13.07 10.03
C GLY A 318 -25.71 -12.93 11.54
N VAL A 319 -26.19 -11.78 12.03
CA VAL A 319 -26.49 -11.59 13.46
C VAL A 319 -27.96 -11.23 13.66
N HIS A 320 -28.70 -12.10 14.34
CA HIS A 320 -30.12 -11.86 14.61
C HIS A 320 -30.28 -10.61 15.49
N PRO A 321 -31.22 -9.69 15.19
CA PRO A 321 -31.53 -8.50 16.00
C PRO A 321 -31.90 -8.74 17.48
N LYS A 322 -32.07 -10.00 17.91
CA LYS A 322 -32.37 -10.35 19.30
C LYS A 322 -31.10 -10.43 20.14
N GLU A 323 -29.95 -10.59 19.50
CA GLU A 323 -28.63 -10.64 20.12
C GLU A 323 -28.17 -9.22 20.49
N MET A 324 -28.96 -8.52 21.30
CA MET A 324 -28.78 -7.10 21.62
C MET A 324 -27.42 -6.80 22.27
N SER A 325 -26.84 -7.77 22.99
CA SER A 325 -25.49 -7.66 23.55
C SER A 325 -24.43 -7.52 22.46
N ILE A 326 -24.56 -8.25 21.34
CA ILE A 326 -23.62 -8.17 20.21
C ILE A 326 -23.71 -6.80 19.53
N TYR A 327 -24.93 -6.30 19.31
CA TYR A 327 -25.14 -4.96 18.74
C TYR A 327 -24.50 -3.89 19.62
N LYS A 328 -24.77 -3.90 20.93
CA LYS A 328 -24.19 -2.95 21.89
C LYS A 328 -22.66 -3.00 21.95
N ALA A 329 -22.09 -4.20 21.98
CA ALA A 329 -20.64 -4.35 22.01
C ALA A 329 -19.99 -3.80 20.72
N LEU A 330 -20.63 -4.02 19.55
CA LEU A 330 -20.17 -3.47 18.27
C LEU A 330 -20.34 -1.94 18.19
N GLU A 331 -21.44 -1.38 18.72
CA GLU A 331 -21.64 0.06 18.87
C GLU A 331 -20.53 0.71 19.70
N GLY A 332 -20.18 0.10 20.84
CA GLY A 332 -19.05 0.53 21.68
C GLY A 332 -17.71 0.45 20.93
N PHE A 333 -17.48 -0.63 20.16
CA PHE A 333 -16.27 -0.78 19.35
C PHE A 333 -16.16 0.26 18.25
N ILE A 334 -17.23 0.51 17.50
CA ILE A 334 -17.27 1.55 16.46
C ILE A 334 -17.01 2.91 17.10
N SER A 335 -17.63 3.21 18.24
CA SER A 335 -17.43 4.45 19.00
C SER A 335 -15.96 4.64 19.40
N ALA A 336 -15.30 3.59 19.87
CA ALA A 336 -13.88 3.62 20.21
C ALA A 336 -12.97 3.79 18.98
N ALA A 337 -13.40 3.34 17.80
CA ALA A 337 -12.64 3.45 16.55
C ALA A 337 -12.76 4.82 15.86
N MET A 338 -13.71 5.67 16.27
CA MET A 338 -14.00 6.94 15.58
C MET A 338 -12.80 7.89 15.54
N GLN A 339 -12.14 8.12 16.69
CA GLN A 339 -10.97 9.00 16.75
C GLN A 339 -9.79 8.44 15.94
N PRO A 340 -9.44 7.15 16.04
CA PRO A 340 -8.50 6.53 15.12
C PRO A 340 -8.87 6.70 13.63
N TRP A 341 -10.15 6.58 13.26
CA TRP A 341 -10.58 6.79 11.89
C TRP A 341 -10.42 8.25 11.43
N ASN A 342 -10.78 9.23 12.28
CA ASN A 342 -10.56 10.66 12.01
C ASN A 342 -9.09 10.98 11.70
N GLU A 343 -8.16 10.24 12.31
CA GLU A 343 -6.73 10.44 12.11
C GLU A 343 -6.17 9.79 10.84
N MET A 344 -6.78 8.69 10.39
CA MET A 344 -6.25 7.85 9.31
C MET A 344 -6.91 8.06 7.95
N LEU A 345 -8.21 8.38 7.93
CA LEU A 345 -8.97 8.48 6.69
C LEU A 345 -8.48 9.65 5.86
N ILE A 346 -8.35 9.43 4.55
CA ILE A 346 -7.92 10.45 3.60
C ILE A 346 -9.15 11.03 2.92
N LEU A 347 -9.37 12.33 3.05
CA LEU A 347 -10.41 13.03 2.31
C LEU A 347 -9.82 13.57 1.00
N GLY A 348 -10.45 13.29 -0.14
CA GLY A 348 -9.97 13.77 -1.44
C GLY A 348 -8.64 13.14 -1.89
N ASP A 349 -7.69 14.00 -2.24
CA ASP A 349 -6.37 13.63 -2.79
C ASP A 349 -5.19 14.17 -1.97
N GLN A 350 -5.43 14.47 -0.68
CA GLN A 350 -4.41 14.99 0.23
C GLN A 350 -4.09 14.00 1.35
N GLY A 351 -2.85 13.52 1.38
CA GLY A 351 -2.37 12.59 2.40
C GLY A 351 -2.40 13.18 3.81
N ARG A 352 -2.22 12.33 4.83
CA ARG A 352 -2.27 12.75 6.24
C ARG A 352 -0.94 13.24 6.79
N THR A 353 0.18 12.69 6.33
CA THR A 353 1.53 13.10 6.76
C THR A 353 2.45 13.33 5.55
N PRO A 354 3.29 14.38 5.57
CA PRO A 354 4.34 14.56 4.57
C PRO A 354 5.43 13.49 4.65
N ILE A 355 6.12 13.25 3.53
CA ILE A 355 7.33 12.42 3.49
C ILE A 355 8.47 13.08 4.31
N ARG A 356 9.35 12.27 4.91
CA ARG A 356 10.52 12.73 5.69
C ARG A 356 11.71 13.11 4.81
N ILE A 357 11.78 12.53 3.61
CA ILE A 357 12.86 12.80 2.65
C ILE A 357 12.21 13.29 1.35
N ARG A 358 12.37 14.58 1.04
CA ARG A 358 11.80 15.16 -0.18
C ARG A 358 12.85 15.31 -1.27
N THR A 359 12.72 14.46 -2.28
CA THR A 359 13.47 14.60 -3.51
C THR A 359 12.65 14.13 -4.70
N TYR A 360 12.91 14.73 -5.85
CA TYR A 360 12.23 14.40 -7.11
C TYR A 360 13.09 13.55 -8.05
N ASN A 361 14.39 13.48 -7.75
CA ASN A 361 15.37 12.61 -8.38
C ASN A 361 16.38 12.20 -7.30
N PHE A 362 17.44 11.48 -7.62
CA PHE A 362 18.48 11.20 -6.65
C PHE A 362 19.85 11.16 -7.33
N GLU A 363 20.87 11.65 -6.63
CA GLU A 363 22.24 11.57 -7.10
C GLU A 363 22.68 10.12 -7.01
N VAL A 364 23.28 9.63 -8.10
CA VAL A 364 23.80 8.28 -8.17
C VAL A 364 25.30 8.30 -8.40
N GLU A 365 25.96 7.33 -7.81
CA GLU A 365 27.36 7.01 -8.09
C GLU A 365 27.48 5.58 -8.58
N GLY A 366 28.50 5.31 -9.39
CA GLY A 366 28.72 3.98 -9.94
C GLY A 366 27.59 3.50 -10.86
N SER A 367 26.81 4.41 -11.43
CA SER A 367 25.77 4.11 -12.43
C SER A 367 26.32 3.84 -13.82
N ASP A 368 27.65 3.88 -13.98
CA ASP A 368 28.31 3.68 -15.25
C ASP A 368 28.09 2.24 -15.76
N TRP A 369 28.14 2.08 -17.08
CA TRP A 369 28.18 0.78 -17.72
C TRP A 369 29.36 -0.05 -17.20
N PRO A 370 29.30 -1.39 -17.28
CA PRO A 370 30.46 -2.21 -16.96
C PRO A 370 31.71 -1.69 -17.71
N PRO A 371 32.90 -1.76 -17.09
CA PRO A 371 34.13 -1.33 -17.75
C PRO A 371 34.34 -2.01 -19.11
N ASP A 372 35.04 -1.37 -20.05
CA ASP A 372 35.23 -1.88 -21.42
C ASP A 372 35.77 -3.33 -21.49
N PHE A 373 36.60 -3.72 -20.52
CA PHE A 373 37.14 -5.08 -20.43
C PHE A 373 36.04 -6.14 -20.22
N TYR A 374 34.90 -5.80 -19.58
CA TYR A 374 33.74 -6.69 -19.47
C TYR A 374 33.19 -7.06 -20.85
N TYR A 375 32.99 -6.06 -21.72
CA TYR A 375 32.50 -6.29 -23.07
C TYR A 375 33.51 -7.05 -23.95
N ARG A 376 34.81 -6.93 -23.65
CA ARG A 376 35.85 -7.72 -24.30
C ARG A 376 35.77 -9.21 -23.91
N LEU A 377 35.56 -9.51 -22.63
CA LEU A 377 35.35 -10.87 -22.10
C LEU A 377 34.11 -11.50 -22.70
N GLN A 378 32.96 -10.85 -22.51
CA GLN A 378 31.67 -11.32 -23.03
C GLN A 378 31.72 -11.52 -24.55
N GLY A 379 32.44 -10.64 -25.26
CA GLY A 379 32.67 -10.73 -26.69
C GLY A 379 33.38 -12.00 -27.14
N ALA A 380 34.45 -12.39 -26.44
CA ALA A 380 35.18 -13.62 -26.73
C ALA A 380 34.35 -14.85 -26.38
N SER A 381 33.74 -14.87 -25.20
CA SER A 381 32.96 -16.01 -24.71
C SER A 381 31.69 -16.26 -25.51
N GLY A 382 31.10 -15.19 -26.05
CA GLY A 382 29.98 -15.27 -26.99
C GLY A 382 30.36 -15.68 -28.42
N GLY A 383 31.65 -15.63 -28.78
CA GLY A 383 32.13 -15.96 -30.13
C GLY A 383 31.86 -14.89 -31.20
N TRP A 384 31.47 -13.68 -30.81
CA TRP A 384 31.29 -12.53 -31.73
C TRP A 384 32.49 -11.57 -31.74
N ARG A 385 33.50 -11.81 -30.91
CA ARG A 385 34.85 -11.21 -31.01
C ARG A 385 35.91 -12.31 -31.09
N PRO A 386 37.13 -12.01 -31.60
CA PRO A 386 38.23 -12.97 -31.60
C PRO A 386 38.54 -13.52 -30.20
N PRO A 387 39.04 -14.78 -30.10
CA PRO A 387 39.54 -15.33 -28.84
C PRO A 387 40.57 -14.39 -28.19
N ILE A 388 40.60 -14.36 -26.87
CA ILE A 388 41.58 -13.58 -26.10
C ILE A 388 42.93 -14.30 -26.18
N THR A 389 44.01 -13.57 -26.51
CA THR A 389 45.37 -14.12 -26.51
C THR A 389 45.93 -14.21 -25.08
N ASP A 390 46.99 -14.99 -24.86
CA ASP A 390 47.57 -15.13 -23.52
C ASP A 390 48.13 -13.80 -22.97
N GLU A 391 48.69 -12.95 -23.84
CA GLU A 391 49.17 -11.62 -23.47
C GLU A 391 48.01 -10.69 -23.08
N GLU A 392 46.94 -10.67 -23.88
CA GLU A 392 45.73 -9.89 -23.60
C GLU A 392 45.02 -10.38 -22.34
N TRP A 393 45.01 -11.69 -22.12
CA TRP A 393 44.46 -12.30 -20.91
C TRP A 393 45.21 -11.87 -19.65
N SER A 394 46.55 -11.74 -19.71
CA SER A 394 47.33 -11.27 -18.57
C SER A 394 46.98 -9.84 -18.18
N ASP A 395 46.76 -8.97 -19.16
CA ASP A 395 46.34 -7.58 -18.94
C ASP A 395 44.90 -7.50 -18.40
N LEU A 396 43.96 -8.20 -19.06
CA LEU A 396 42.55 -8.26 -18.63
C LEU A 396 42.41 -8.77 -17.20
N ARG A 397 43.15 -9.81 -16.80
CA ARG A 397 43.13 -10.30 -15.42
C ARG A 397 43.55 -9.24 -14.41
N SER A 398 44.57 -8.46 -14.74
CA SER A 398 45.06 -7.39 -13.86
C SER A 398 43.99 -6.31 -13.70
N GLN A 399 43.36 -5.89 -14.80
CA GLN A 399 42.25 -4.93 -14.79
C GLN A 399 41.03 -5.42 -13.98
N ILE A 400 40.66 -6.70 -14.14
CA ILE A 400 39.56 -7.32 -13.38
C ILE A 400 39.89 -7.32 -11.88
N GLN A 401 41.10 -7.75 -11.50
CA GLN A 401 41.51 -7.79 -10.10
C GLN A 401 41.52 -6.40 -9.47
N GLU A 402 42.05 -5.39 -10.19
CA GLU A 402 42.03 -3.99 -9.74
C GLU A 402 40.60 -3.49 -9.55
N TYR A 403 39.72 -3.72 -10.53
CA TYR A 403 38.32 -3.31 -10.46
C TYR A 403 37.56 -3.97 -9.30
N LEU A 404 37.70 -5.28 -9.13
CA LEU A 404 37.08 -6.00 -8.02
C LEU A 404 37.62 -5.53 -6.65
N SER A 405 38.86 -5.01 -6.60
CA SER A 405 39.50 -4.46 -5.40
C SER A 405 39.06 -3.03 -5.04
N LEU A 406 38.33 -2.32 -5.92
CA LEU A 406 37.91 -0.94 -5.64
C LEU A 406 37.06 -0.85 -4.36
N PRO A 407 37.20 0.23 -3.56
CA PRO A 407 36.37 0.42 -2.38
C PRO A 407 34.90 0.51 -2.78
N GLU A 408 34.05 -0.26 -2.11
CA GLU A 408 32.61 -0.25 -2.37
C GLU A 408 31.90 0.78 -1.49
N PRO A 409 30.82 1.41 -1.97
CA PRO A 409 29.97 2.23 -1.12
C PRO A 409 29.33 1.36 -0.02
N GLU A 410 28.98 2.01 1.09
CA GLU A 410 28.30 1.33 2.20
C GLU A 410 26.99 0.72 1.73
N LYS A 411 26.68 -0.48 2.25
CA LYS A 411 25.55 -1.29 1.80
C LYS A 411 24.21 -0.55 1.85
N ARG A 412 23.99 0.28 2.88
CA ARG A 412 22.77 1.08 3.07
C ARG A 412 22.48 2.10 1.96
N TYR A 413 23.46 2.45 1.14
CA TYR A 413 23.30 3.35 0.00
C TYR A 413 23.19 2.63 -1.34
N ARG A 414 23.38 1.30 -1.39
CA ARG A 414 23.33 0.55 -2.64
C ARG A 414 21.89 0.43 -3.14
N ILE A 415 21.70 0.61 -4.44
CA ILE A 415 20.37 0.56 -5.07
C ILE A 415 19.98 -0.88 -5.42
N GLN A 416 20.95 -1.67 -5.88
CA GLN A 416 20.72 -3.04 -6.29
C GLN A 416 20.81 -4.00 -5.09
N PRO A 417 20.02 -5.09 -5.09
CA PRO A 417 20.13 -6.13 -4.07
C PRO A 417 21.52 -6.77 -4.08
N ASP A 418 21.93 -7.30 -2.93
CA ASP A 418 23.20 -8.01 -2.83
C ASP A 418 23.19 -9.26 -3.72
N SER A 419 24.29 -9.47 -4.44
CA SER A 419 24.53 -10.65 -5.27
C SER A 419 24.75 -11.92 -4.44
N GLY A 420 24.96 -11.81 -3.13
CA GLY A 420 25.17 -12.94 -2.22
C GLY A 420 26.63 -13.42 -2.11
N TYR A 421 27.53 -12.85 -2.91
CA TYR A 421 28.98 -13.01 -2.73
C TYR A 421 29.42 -12.31 -1.43
N HIS A 422 30.43 -12.80 -0.72
CA HIS A 422 30.98 -12.06 0.43
C HIS A 422 32.24 -11.30 0.02
N ASP A 423 33.21 -12.01 -0.52
CA ASP A 423 34.43 -11.47 -1.11
C ASP A 423 34.45 -11.83 -2.60
N LEU A 424 34.35 -10.82 -3.47
CA LEU A 424 34.28 -11.04 -4.92
C LEU A 424 35.59 -11.59 -5.49
N LEU A 425 36.74 -11.18 -4.95
CA LEU A 425 38.04 -11.68 -5.42
C LEU A 425 38.26 -13.13 -4.98
N ALA A 426 37.91 -13.45 -3.74
CA ALA A 426 38.05 -14.81 -3.20
C ALA A 426 36.97 -15.78 -3.71
N SER A 427 35.90 -15.28 -4.34
CA SER A 427 34.84 -16.13 -4.90
C SER A 427 35.28 -16.89 -6.15
N ALA A 428 36.24 -16.34 -6.91
CA ALA A 428 36.80 -17.02 -8.08
C ALA A 428 37.86 -18.05 -7.70
N GLN A 429 37.70 -19.28 -8.20
CA GLN A 429 38.64 -20.38 -8.07
C GLN A 429 39.93 -20.13 -8.87
N PRO A 430 41.10 -20.63 -8.43
CA PRO A 430 42.37 -20.39 -9.10
C PRO A 430 42.38 -20.74 -10.60
N TRP A 431 41.69 -21.81 -11.00
CA TRP A 431 41.62 -22.24 -12.40
C TRP A 431 40.77 -21.31 -13.28
N GLN A 432 39.84 -20.55 -12.71
CA GLN A 432 39.03 -19.56 -13.44
C GLN A 432 39.89 -18.36 -13.87
N TRP A 433 40.96 -18.07 -13.13
CA TRP A 433 41.97 -17.07 -13.49
C TRP A 433 43.04 -17.57 -14.47
N ASN A 434 43.04 -18.85 -14.83
CA ASN A 434 44.12 -19.45 -15.63
C ASN A 434 43.80 -19.54 -17.13
N SER A 435 42.56 -19.29 -17.54
CA SER A 435 42.18 -19.37 -18.95
C SER A 435 41.04 -18.42 -19.29
N PRO A 436 41.11 -17.72 -20.45
CA PRO A 436 40.01 -16.91 -20.95
C PRO A 436 38.74 -17.71 -21.25
N ASN A 437 38.85 -19.03 -21.45
CA ASN A 437 37.71 -19.91 -21.72
C ASN A 437 36.85 -20.22 -20.47
N SER A 438 37.26 -19.73 -19.29
CA SER A 438 36.56 -19.90 -18.02
C SER A 438 35.94 -18.58 -17.51
N SER A 439 35.68 -17.61 -18.40
CA SER A 439 35.33 -16.23 -18.01
C SER A 439 33.91 -16.03 -17.50
N GLU A 440 32.99 -17.00 -17.64
CA GLU A 440 31.58 -16.83 -17.27
C GLU A 440 31.41 -16.42 -15.80
N GLU A 441 32.14 -17.05 -14.88
CA GLU A 441 32.11 -16.66 -13.46
C GLU A 441 32.73 -15.28 -13.23
N LEU A 442 33.81 -14.93 -13.95
CA LEU A 442 34.43 -13.62 -13.82
C LEU A 442 33.50 -12.51 -14.33
N GLU A 443 32.73 -12.78 -15.38
CA GLU A 443 31.69 -11.88 -15.88
C GLU A 443 30.60 -11.66 -14.81
N GLU A 444 30.16 -12.71 -14.12
CA GLU A 444 29.20 -12.60 -13.00
C GLU A 444 29.76 -11.77 -11.84
N LEU A 445 31.03 -11.97 -11.48
CA LEU A 445 31.70 -11.21 -10.41
C LEU A 445 31.87 -9.73 -10.77
N ILE A 446 32.17 -9.40 -12.03
CA ILE A 446 32.26 -8.02 -12.52
C ILE A 446 30.89 -7.34 -12.45
N LEU A 447 29.82 -8.02 -12.89
CA LEU A 447 28.45 -7.51 -12.78
C LEU A 447 28.01 -7.34 -11.31
N ALA A 448 28.37 -8.31 -10.45
CA ALA A 448 28.13 -8.21 -9.02
C ALA A 448 28.84 -6.99 -8.41
N LYS A 449 30.10 -6.74 -8.80
CA LYS A 449 30.82 -5.53 -8.39
C LYS A 449 30.11 -4.27 -8.85
N GLN A 450 29.73 -4.19 -10.12
CA GLN A 450 29.04 -3.03 -10.68
C GLN A 450 27.74 -2.73 -9.91
N ASN A 451 26.92 -3.74 -9.65
CA ASN A 451 25.70 -3.60 -8.85
C ASN A 451 25.98 -3.05 -7.45
N ARG A 452 27.11 -3.45 -6.83
CA ARG A 452 27.53 -2.95 -5.51
C ARG A 452 28.07 -1.53 -5.54
N MET A 453 28.64 -1.10 -6.67
CA MET A 453 29.10 0.26 -6.86
C MET A 453 27.95 1.23 -7.10
N PHE A 454 26.80 0.73 -7.60
CA PHE A 454 25.64 1.56 -7.90
C PHE A 454 24.90 1.98 -6.61
N ALA A 455 25.16 3.22 -6.18
CA ALA A 455 24.68 3.76 -4.91
C ALA A 455 24.02 5.13 -5.05
N VAL A 456 23.14 5.45 -4.11
CA VAL A 456 22.44 6.72 -4.00
C VAL A 456 23.09 7.64 -2.97
N ARG A 457 23.13 8.95 -3.24
CA ARG A 457 23.62 9.98 -2.32
C ARG A 457 22.54 11.00 -1.96
N GLY A 458 22.74 11.64 -0.79
CA GLY A 458 21.94 12.78 -0.36
C GLY A 458 20.51 12.46 0.05
N VAL A 459 20.17 11.18 0.30
CA VAL A 459 18.82 10.73 0.68
C VAL A 459 18.70 10.56 2.19
N ASP A 460 19.28 11.47 2.97
CA ASP A 460 19.19 11.48 4.43
C ASP A 460 18.08 12.43 4.90
N PRO A 461 17.32 12.07 5.94
CA PRO A 461 16.39 12.98 6.58
C PRO A 461 17.18 14.13 7.22
N GLY A 462 16.59 15.33 7.27
CA GLY A 462 17.27 16.52 7.79
C GLY A 462 17.99 17.37 6.72
N ILE A 463 18.25 16.83 5.51
CA ILE A 463 18.87 17.60 4.42
C ILE A 463 17.85 18.56 3.81
N SER A 464 16.67 18.05 3.43
CA SER A 464 15.62 18.89 2.87
C SER A 464 15.09 19.87 3.91
N PHE A 465 14.68 19.36 5.05
CA PHE A 465 14.07 20.13 6.12
C PHE A 465 14.36 19.45 7.44
N THR A 466 14.34 20.24 8.50
CA THR A 466 14.48 19.77 9.86
C THR A 466 13.27 18.95 10.30
N TYR A 467 13.44 18.20 11.38
CA TYR A 467 12.33 17.49 12.02
C TYR A 467 11.18 18.44 12.41
N ASP A 468 11.51 19.64 12.92
CA ASP A 468 10.51 20.61 13.37
C ASP A 468 9.73 21.21 12.19
N GLU A 469 10.42 21.54 11.08
CA GLU A 469 9.79 21.96 9.81
C GLU A 469 8.89 20.84 9.24
N TRP A 470 9.32 19.57 9.29
CA TRP A 470 8.47 18.43 8.88
C TRP A 470 7.21 18.31 9.74
N LYS A 471 7.35 18.47 11.06
CA LYS A 471 6.27 18.37 12.04
C LYS A 471 5.20 19.46 11.85
N THR A 472 5.60 20.66 11.45
CA THR A 472 4.69 21.77 11.16
C THR A 472 4.15 21.77 9.72
N GLY A 473 4.68 20.90 8.86
CA GLY A 473 4.26 20.77 7.46
C GLY A 473 5.00 21.71 6.50
N GLU A 474 5.99 22.47 6.99
CA GLU A 474 6.86 23.40 6.25
C GLU A 474 7.94 22.64 5.46
N ASN A 475 7.52 21.67 4.66
CA ASN A 475 8.37 20.64 4.10
C ASN A 475 8.66 20.79 2.59
N THR A 476 8.44 21.97 1.99
CA THR A 476 8.56 22.16 0.53
C THR A 476 9.69 22.99 0.01
N GLY A 477 10.23 23.91 0.82
CA GLY A 477 11.14 24.93 0.33
C GLY A 477 12.53 24.44 -0.11
N ARG A 478 12.82 23.15 0.04
CA ARG A 478 14.19 22.60 0.00
C ARG A 478 14.22 21.13 -0.41
N ALA A 479 13.67 20.79 -1.58
CA ALA A 479 13.90 19.44 -2.11
C ALA A 479 15.41 19.20 -2.35
N ILE A 480 15.91 18.00 -2.06
CA ILE A 480 17.34 17.66 -2.27
C ILE A 480 17.72 17.86 -3.74
N MET A 481 16.90 17.33 -4.66
CA MET A 481 17.02 17.54 -6.10
C MET A 481 15.78 18.24 -6.66
N PRO A 482 15.92 19.05 -7.73
CA PRO A 482 14.79 19.72 -8.35
C PRO A 482 13.89 18.75 -9.13
N LYS A 483 12.66 19.19 -9.45
CA LYS A 483 11.56 18.37 -9.99
C LYS A 483 11.73 17.88 -11.44
N PHE A 484 12.88 18.10 -12.06
CA PHE A 484 13.14 17.78 -13.46
C PHE A 484 14.46 16.99 -13.61
N SER A 485 14.53 16.18 -14.66
CA SER A 485 15.70 15.37 -15.00
C SER A 485 16.53 15.95 -16.16
N GLU A 486 16.03 16.95 -16.88
CA GLU A 486 16.72 17.58 -18.02
C GLU A 486 17.28 18.95 -17.65
N PRO A 487 18.60 19.18 -17.76
CA PRO A 487 19.26 20.39 -17.25
C PRO A 487 18.79 21.70 -17.91
N ASP A 488 18.23 21.64 -19.12
CA ASP A 488 17.88 22.82 -19.92
C ASP A 488 16.43 23.29 -19.74
N GLN A 489 15.63 22.64 -18.89
CA GLN A 489 14.23 23.03 -18.64
C GLN A 489 14.10 23.81 -17.33
N THR A 490 13.23 24.84 -17.32
CA THR A 490 12.87 25.52 -16.07
C THR A 490 12.08 24.54 -15.18
N PRO A 491 12.47 24.35 -13.90
CA PRO A 491 11.72 23.51 -12.99
C PRO A 491 10.26 23.93 -12.93
N PRO A 492 9.31 22.97 -12.89
CA PRO A 492 7.98 23.29 -12.38
C PRO A 492 8.13 23.80 -10.93
N PRO A 493 7.18 24.63 -10.44
CA PRO A 493 7.21 25.10 -9.07
C PRO A 493 7.30 23.93 -8.09
N PRO A 494 7.96 24.12 -6.94
CA PRO A 494 7.94 23.12 -5.87
C PRO A 494 6.50 22.85 -5.47
N ASP A 495 6.25 21.63 -4.99
CA ASP A 495 4.94 21.32 -4.42
C ASP A 495 4.66 22.26 -3.22
N PRO A 496 3.39 22.53 -2.87
CA PRO A 496 3.02 23.38 -1.74
C PRO A 496 3.14 22.66 -0.39
N ASP A 497 3.30 23.45 0.69
CA ASP A 497 3.55 22.92 2.04
C ASP A 497 2.42 22.00 2.46
N HIS A 498 2.75 21.01 3.28
CA HIS A 498 1.74 20.06 3.74
C HIS A 498 0.76 20.77 4.66
N GLN A 499 -0.47 20.91 4.20
CA GLN A 499 -1.53 21.45 5.03
C GLN A 499 -2.12 20.32 5.88
N TYR A 500 -2.00 20.41 7.20
CA TYR A 500 -2.73 19.50 8.07
C TYR A 500 -4.22 19.86 8.07
N TYR A 501 -5.06 18.83 8.07
CA TYR A 501 -6.51 18.99 8.15
C TYR A 501 -7.09 18.00 9.17
N SER A 502 -8.21 18.37 9.76
CA SER A 502 -8.94 17.54 10.70
C SER A 502 -10.15 16.91 10.02
N ILE A 503 -10.48 15.68 10.42
CA ILE A 503 -11.73 15.02 10.07
C ILE A 503 -12.50 14.83 11.37
N SER A 504 -13.82 15.00 11.30
CA SER A 504 -14.73 14.63 12.37
C SER A 504 -15.88 13.86 11.74
N LEU A 505 -15.82 12.53 11.85
CA LEU A 505 -16.88 11.65 11.38
C LEU A 505 -18.21 11.96 12.08
N GLN A 506 -18.19 12.42 13.33
CA GLN A 506 -19.41 12.88 14.00
C GLN A 506 -20.00 14.10 13.29
N ASP A 507 -19.22 15.17 13.12
CA ASP A 507 -19.73 16.39 12.47
C ASP A 507 -20.19 16.14 11.03
N GLN A 508 -19.47 15.28 10.30
CA GLN A 508 -19.76 14.99 8.91
C GLN A 508 -21.03 14.14 8.71
N PHE A 509 -21.40 13.32 9.69
CA PHE A 509 -22.53 12.38 9.58
C PHE A 509 -23.69 12.67 10.56
N GLU A 510 -23.60 13.70 11.42
CA GLU A 510 -24.63 14.06 12.41
C GLU A 510 -25.98 14.45 11.78
N SER A 511 -25.98 14.93 10.53
CA SER A 511 -27.18 15.41 9.83
C SER A 511 -27.66 14.51 8.69
N LEU A 512 -27.09 13.31 8.55
CA LEU A 512 -27.49 12.28 7.59
C LEU A 512 -28.37 11.24 8.27
#